data_AF-A0A7Y7NVZ7-F1
#
_entry.id   AF-A0A7Y7NVZ7-F1
#
_cell.length_a   1.000
_cell.length_b   1.000
_cell.length_c   1.000
_cell.angle_alpha   90.00
_cell.angle_beta   90.00
_cell.angle_gamma   90.00
#
_symmetry.space_group_name_H-M   'P 1'
#
loop_
_entity.id
_entity.type
_entity.pdbx_description
1 polymer ?
#
loop_
_entity_poly.entity_id
_entity_poly.type
_entity_poly.pdbx_seq_one_letter_code
_entity_poly.pdbx_strand_id
1 'polypeptide(L)'
;MSQSLKKKIRFIILGFFVLMIPIGYFVKNSIAIDMNNSAIQKVALSSWEDTNIIKESIKEIDKSIWLYRRNYISYANKAELLCCLKKYNEAIITMKQIFDFKSDYPEGLIYIGFIYDKLNLPDSANIYYTKALVIHEKRISDGNSDKILLKSSKVDKAFDVFLLDGKSALEKELKILHREYSNDPVVANLDSIVKNFNRMSYVNNVIK
;
A
#
# COMPACT_ATOMS: atom_id res chain seq x y z
N MET A 1 3.58 -9.07 -57.95
CA MET A 1 4.10 -8.24 -56.84
C MET A 1 5.51 -8.68 -56.47
N SER A 2 6.50 -7.78 -56.52
CA SER A 2 7.91 -8.13 -56.27
C SER A 2 8.16 -8.57 -54.83
N GLN A 3 9.14 -9.46 -54.62
CA GLN A 3 9.50 -9.99 -53.31
C GLN A 3 9.95 -8.87 -52.35
N SER A 4 10.58 -7.83 -52.89
CA SER A 4 10.91 -6.57 -52.21
C SER A 4 9.67 -5.86 -51.66
N LEU A 5 8.60 -5.72 -52.46
CA LEU A 5 7.38 -5.05 -52.05
C LEU A 5 6.63 -5.82 -50.96
N LYS A 6 6.59 -7.17 -51.04
CA LYS A 6 6.05 -8.04 -49.99
C LYS A 6 6.77 -7.87 -48.65
N LYS A 7 8.10 -7.73 -48.67
CA LYS A 7 8.93 -7.57 -47.46
C LYS A 7 8.72 -6.19 -46.81
N LYS A 8 8.61 -5.13 -47.61
CA LYS A 8 8.30 -3.77 -47.13
C LYS A 8 6.91 -3.69 -46.50
N ILE A 9 5.88 -4.26 -47.14
CA ILE A 9 4.52 -4.29 -46.61
C ILE A 9 4.47 -5.06 -45.27
N ARG A 10 5.14 -6.21 -45.16
CA ARG A 10 5.24 -6.95 -43.89
C ARG A 10 5.88 -6.13 -42.77
N PHE A 11 6.93 -5.35 -43.07
CA PHE A 11 7.63 -4.53 -42.09
C PHE A 11 6.76 -3.36 -41.59
N ILE A 12 5.99 -2.73 -42.50
CA ILE A 12 5.05 -1.65 -42.16
C ILE A 12 3.92 -2.19 -41.27
N ILE A 13 3.35 -3.35 -41.61
CA ILE A 13 2.30 -3.99 -40.80
C ILE A 13 2.85 -4.34 -39.41
N LEU A 14 4.04 -4.93 -39.32
CA LEU A 14 4.67 -5.30 -38.04
C LEU A 14 4.96 -4.07 -37.17
N GLY A 15 5.44 -2.98 -37.76
CA GLY A 15 5.64 -1.69 -37.06
C GLY A 15 4.33 -1.09 -36.52
N PHE A 16 3.23 -1.23 -37.26
CA PHE A 16 1.90 -0.76 -36.83
C PHE A 16 1.36 -1.56 -35.63
N PHE A 17 1.58 -2.88 -35.61
CA PHE A 17 1.22 -3.73 -34.47
C PHE A 17 2.05 -3.41 -33.22
N VAL A 18 3.34 -3.09 -33.37
CA VAL A 18 4.22 -2.72 -32.25
C VAL A 18 3.84 -1.36 -31.65
N LEU A 19 3.29 -0.42 -32.43
CA LEU A 19 2.84 0.89 -31.93
C LEU A 19 1.42 0.90 -31.33
N MET A 20 0.56 -0.05 -31.71
CA MET A 20 -0.76 -0.21 -31.10
C MET A 20 -0.71 -0.79 -29.67
N ILE A 21 0.34 -1.58 -29.36
CA ILE A 21 0.51 -2.21 -28.04
C ILE A 21 0.79 -1.18 -26.92
N PRO A 22 1.66 -0.15 -27.10
CA PRO A 22 1.88 0.89 -26.10
C PRO A 22 0.61 1.67 -25.74
N ILE A 23 -0.11 2.20 -26.73
CA ILE A 23 -1.28 3.06 -26.47
C ILE A 23 -2.40 2.25 -25.80
N GLY A 24 -2.69 1.05 -26.30
CA GLY A 24 -3.69 0.18 -25.69
C GLY A 24 -3.35 -0.24 -24.26
N TYR A 25 -2.07 -0.51 -23.97
CA TYR A 25 -1.60 -0.84 -22.62
C TYR A 25 -1.71 0.35 -21.66
N PHE A 26 -1.31 1.56 -22.08
CA PHE A 26 -1.43 2.75 -21.24
C PHE A 26 -2.89 3.15 -20.97
N VAL A 27 -3.76 3.06 -21.99
CA VAL A 27 -5.21 3.32 -21.83
C VAL A 27 -5.85 2.28 -20.91
N LYS A 28 -5.47 1.00 -21.01
CA LYS A 28 -5.96 -0.05 -20.11
C LYS A 28 -5.59 0.24 -18.64
N ASN A 29 -4.36 0.71 -18.39
CA ASN A 29 -3.90 1.05 -17.05
C ASN A 29 -4.61 2.29 -16.50
N SER A 30 -4.82 3.33 -17.32
CA SER A 30 -5.54 4.53 -16.87
C SER A 30 -7.00 4.22 -16.53
N ILE A 31 -7.71 3.46 -17.39
CA ILE A 31 -9.07 3.00 -17.10
C ILE A 31 -9.11 2.20 -15.80
N ALA A 32 -8.15 1.30 -15.58
CA ALA A 32 -8.10 0.52 -14.35
C ALA A 32 -7.91 1.41 -13.10
N ILE A 33 -7.05 2.43 -13.18
CA ILE A 33 -6.83 3.39 -12.09
C ILE A 33 -8.11 4.17 -11.82
N ASP A 34 -8.78 4.68 -12.86
CA ASP A 34 -10.03 5.43 -12.74
C ASP A 34 -11.14 4.58 -12.11
N MET A 35 -11.28 3.31 -12.54
CA MET A 35 -12.25 2.39 -11.95
C MET A 35 -12.01 2.17 -10.45
N ASN A 36 -10.76 1.99 -10.04
CA ASN A 36 -10.41 1.86 -8.62
C ASN A 36 -10.74 3.15 -7.85
N ASN A 37 -10.39 4.30 -8.40
CA ASN A 37 -10.62 5.60 -7.76
C ASN A 37 -12.12 5.89 -7.62
N SER A 38 -12.91 5.65 -8.67
CA SER A 38 -14.37 5.80 -8.63
C SER A 38 -15.03 4.86 -7.62
N ALA A 39 -14.56 3.62 -7.51
CA ALA A 39 -15.07 2.67 -6.52
C ALA A 39 -14.85 3.18 -5.08
N ILE A 40 -13.65 3.67 -4.77
CA ILE A 40 -13.34 4.20 -3.44
C ILE A 40 -14.06 5.53 -3.18
N GLN A 41 -14.15 6.40 -4.18
CA GLN A 41 -14.92 7.63 -4.07
C GLN A 41 -16.39 7.34 -3.77
N LYS A 42 -16.98 6.31 -4.39
CA LYS A 42 -18.36 5.89 -4.12
C LYS A 42 -18.56 5.49 -2.65
N VAL A 43 -17.65 4.70 -2.09
CA VAL A 43 -17.68 4.34 -0.66
C VAL A 43 -17.53 5.58 0.21
N ALA A 44 -16.56 6.45 -0.10
CA ALA A 44 -16.27 7.66 0.68
C ALA A 44 -17.42 8.66 0.70
N LEU A 45 -18.13 8.82 -0.42
CA LEU A 45 -19.30 9.71 -0.53
C LEU A 45 -20.58 9.11 0.06
N SER A 46 -20.66 7.79 0.21
CA SER A 46 -21.85 7.11 0.71
C SER A 46 -21.70 6.74 2.19
N SER A 47 -20.97 5.66 2.47
CA SER A 47 -20.65 5.20 3.82
C SER A 47 -19.67 4.02 3.76
N TRP A 48 -18.72 3.99 4.71
CA TRP A 48 -17.82 2.85 4.95
C TRP A 48 -18.48 1.68 5.71
N GLU A 49 -19.78 1.79 6.02
CA GLU A 49 -20.56 0.76 6.70
C GLU A 49 -21.65 0.16 5.80
N ASP A 50 -21.93 0.79 4.65
CA ASP A 50 -22.92 0.28 3.70
C ASP A 50 -22.35 -0.93 2.95
N THR A 51 -22.72 -2.13 3.43
CA THR A 51 -22.23 -3.38 2.87
C THR A 51 -22.62 -3.61 1.41
N ASN A 52 -23.71 -3.00 0.92
CA ASN A 52 -24.11 -3.14 -0.49
C ASN A 52 -23.19 -2.31 -1.38
N ILE A 53 -22.95 -1.06 -1.00
CA ILE A 53 -22.02 -0.16 -1.71
C ILE A 53 -20.60 -0.73 -1.68
N ILE A 54 -20.16 -1.28 -0.54
CA ILE A 54 -18.84 -1.91 -0.43
C ILE A 54 -18.73 -3.12 -1.35
N LYS A 55 -19.71 -4.03 -1.37
CA LYS A 55 -19.70 -5.21 -2.24
C LYS A 55 -19.68 -4.83 -3.72
N GLU A 56 -20.42 -3.79 -4.10
CA GLU A 56 -20.40 -3.27 -5.47
C GLU A 56 -19.02 -2.68 -5.82
N SER A 57 -18.44 -1.89 -4.91
CA SER A 57 -17.13 -1.26 -5.09
C SER A 57 -16.01 -2.30 -5.21
N ILE A 58 -16.06 -3.39 -4.45
CA ILE A 58 -15.14 -4.53 -4.59
C ILE A 58 -15.24 -5.14 -5.99
N LYS A 59 -16.44 -5.29 -6.57
CA LYS A 59 -16.60 -5.83 -7.94
C LYS A 59 -15.95 -4.91 -8.99
N GLU A 60 -16.07 -3.59 -8.83
CA GLU A 60 -15.40 -2.65 -9.73
C GLU A 60 -13.88 -2.67 -9.56
N ILE A 61 -13.38 -2.81 -8.33
CA ILE A 61 -11.95 -3.00 -8.06
C ILE A 61 -11.44 -4.33 -8.64
N ASP A 62 -12.22 -5.41 -8.59
CA ASP A 62 -11.84 -6.69 -9.22
C ASP A 62 -11.64 -6.55 -10.74
N LYS A 63 -12.51 -5.77 -11.40
CA LYS A 63 -12.32 -5.43 -12.82
C LYS A 63 -11.07 -4.58 -13.03
N SER A 64 -10.82 -3.59 -12.16
CA SER A 64 -9.58 -2.79 -12.17
C SER A 64 -8.33 -3.68 -12.07
N ILE A 65 -8.30 -4.63 -11.14
CA ILE A 65 -7.21 -5.60 -10.97
C ILE A 65 -7.04 -6.47 -12.22
N TRP A 66 -8.15 -6.94 -12.80
CA TRP A 66 -8.10 -7.73 -14.04
C TRP A 66 -7.49 -6.93 -15.21
N LEU A 67 -7.82 -5.63 -15.30
CA LEU A 67 -7.29 -4.74 -16.31
C LEU A 67 -5.80 -4.42 -16.07
N TYR A 68 -5.41 -4.11 -14.83
CA TYR A 68 -4.04 -3.75 -14.46
C TYR A 68 -3.55 -4.51 -13.22
N ARG A 69 -3.07 -5.74 -13.45
CA ARG A 69 -2.69 -6.69 -12.38
C ARG A 69 -1.55 -6.26 -11.47
N ARG A 70 -0.72 -5.30 -11.88
CA ARG A 70 0.41 -4.79 -11.08
C ARG A 70 0.08 -3.48 -10.34
N ASN A 71 -1.18 -3.05 -10.34
CA ASN A 71 -1.61 -1.92 -9.53
C ASN A 71 -1.80 -2.35 -8.06
N TYR A 72 -0.76 -2.24 -7.24
CA TYR A 72 -0.83 -2.62 -5.83
C TYR A 72 -1.92 -1.86 -5.06
N ILE A 73 -2.24 -0.61 -5.46
CA ILE A 73 -3.26 0.22 -4.82
C ILE A 73 -4.64 -0.45 -4.93
N SER A 74 -4.98 -1.06 -6.06
CA SER A 74 -6.27 -1.77 -6.22
C SER A 74 -6.39 -2.95 -5.24
N TYR A 75 -5.31 -3.69 -5.01
CA TYR A 75 -5.32 -4.79 -4.02
C TYR A 75 -5.43 -4.26 -2.58
N ALA A 76 -4.72 -3.18 -2.26
CA ALA A 76 -4.78 -2.57 -0.94
C ALA A 76 -6.19 -2.04 -0.62
N ASN A 77 -6.79 -1.31 -1.56
CA ASN A 77 -8.16 -0.81 -1.46
C ASN A 77 -9.18 -1.94 -1.32
N LYS A 78 -9.03 -3.02 -2.10
CA LYS A 78 -9.89 -4.21 -1.95
C LYS A 78 -9.75 -4.84 -0.56
N ALA A 79 -8.52 -4.98 -0.05
CA ALA A 79 -8.28 -5.54 1.28
C ALA A 79 -8.92 -4.68 2.37
N GLU A 80 -8.86 -3.35 2.25
CA GLU A 80 -9.52 -2.43 3.18
C GLU A 80 -11.04 -2.58 3.17
N LEU A 81 -11.65 -2.62 1.99
CA LEU A 81 -13.08 -2.86 1.86
C LEU A 81 -13.51 -4.25 2.40
N LEU A 82 -12.66 -5.26 2.26
CA LEU A 82 -12.88 -6.58 2.86
C LEU A 82 -12.83 -6.53 4.39
N CYS A 83 -11.95 -5.71 4.98
CA CYS A 83 -11.95 -5.46 6.42
C CYS A 83 -13.26 -4.83 6.90
N CYS A 84 -13.81 -3.84 6.17
CA CYS A 84 -15.12 -3.26 6.50
C CYS A 84 -16.26 -4.30 6.48
N LEU A 85 -16.12 -5.35 5.66
CA LEU A 85 -17.05 -6.50 5.64
C LEU A 85 -16.70 -7.59 6.68
N LYS A 86 -15.72 -7.34 7.56
CA LYS A 86 -15.16 -8.30 8.55
C LYS A 86 -14.59 -9.57 7.90
N LYS A 87 -14.21 -9.51 6.62
CA LYS A 87 -13.60 -10.60 5.85
C LYS A 87 -12.08 -10.57 5.97
N TYR A 88 -11.58 -10.61 7.21
CA TYR A 88 -10.17 -10.40 7.53
C TYR A 88 -9.21 -11.37 6.83
N ASN A 89 -9.56 -12.65 6.74
CA ASN A 89 -8.72 -13.64 6.05
C ASN A 89 -8.61 -13.35 4.54
N GLU A 90 -9.72 -12.97 3.89
CA GLU A 90 -9.71 -12.58 2.48
C GLU A 90 -8.89 -11.29 2.27
N ALA A 91 -8.97 -10.34 3.20
CA ALA A 91 -8.18 -9.11 3.17
C ALA A 91 -6.68 -9.40 3.26
N ILE A 92 -6.26 -10.27 4.18
CA ILE A 92 -4.86 -10.69 4.33
C ILE A 92 -4.37 -11.36 3.04
N ILE A 93 -5.15 -12.30 2.47
CA ILE A 93 -4.79 -12.97 1.22
C ILE A 93 -4.63 -11.96 0.08
N THR A 94 -5.59 -11.02 -0.05
CA THR A 94 -5.57 -9.98 -1.09
C THR A 94 -4.35 -9.07 -0.95
N MET A 95 -4.04 -8.61 0.26
CA MET A 95 -2.86 -7.77 0.51
C MET A 95 -1.55 -8.52 0.22
N LYS A 96 -1.50 -9.83 0.54
CA LYS A 96 -0.31 -10.66 0.26
C LYS A 96 0.02 -10.79 -1.22
N GLN A 97 -0.98 -10.73 -2.11
CA GLN A 97 -0.76 -10.80 -3.57
C GLN A 97 0.13 -9.66 -4.09
N ILE A 98 0.20 -8.53 -3.39
CA ILE A 98 1.06 -7.41 -3.78
C ILE A 98 2.53 -7.82 -3.79
N PHE A 99 2.96 -8.65 -2.84
CA PHE A 99 4.38 -9.00 -2.67
C PHE A 99 4.92 -9.89 -3.79
N ASP A 100 4.05 -10.47 -4.63
CA ASP A 100 4.47 -11.23 -5.83
C ASP A 100 5.07 -10.32 -6.91
N PHE A 101 4.73 -9.02 -6.91
CA PHE A 101 5.19 -8.08 -7.94
C PHE A 101 5.72 -6.74 -7.40
N LYS A 102 5.54 -6.48 -6.10
CA LYS A 102 6.08 -5.33 -5.36
C LYS A 102 6.49 -5.78 -3.95
N SER A 103 7.72 -6.28 -3.83
CA SER A 103 8.27 -6.79 -2.56
C SER A 103 8.63 -5.68 -1.56
N ASP A 104 8.76 -4.43 -2.01
CA ASP A 104 9.18 -3.26 -1.25
C ASP A 104 7.99 -2.39 -0.79
N TYR A 105 6.96 -3.02 -0.21
CA TYR A 105 5.73 -2.36 0.23
C TYR A 105 5.46 -2.57 1.73
N PRO A 106 6.21 -1.89 2.62
CA PRO A 106 6.07 -2.07 4.05
C PRO A 106 4.69 -1.64 4.59
N GLU A 107 4.03 -0.69 3.96
CA GLU A 107 2.69 -0.24 4.34
C GLU A 107 1.66 -1.39 4.24
N GLY A 108 1.81 -2.27 3.23
CA GLY A 108 0.99 -3.49 3.12
C GLY A 108 1.31 -4.53 4.20
N LEU A 109 2.57 -4.62 4.65
CA LEU A 109 2.96 -5.52 5.75
C LEU A 109 2.39 -5.02 7.08
N ILE A 110 2.49 -3.72 7.35
CA ILE A 110 1.90 -3.07 8.52
C ILE A 110 0.39 -3.30 8.53
N TYR A 111 -0.28 -3.11 7.38
CA TYR A 111 -1.73 -3.33 7.29
C TYR A 111 -2.12 -4.78 7.60
N ILE A 112 -1.35 -5.77 7.13
CA ILE A 112 -1.55 -7.17 7.52
C ILE A 112 -1.37 -7.36 9.03
N GLY A 113 -0.36 -6.71 9.62
CA GLY A 113 -0.16 -6.70 11.06
C GLY A 113 -1.37 -6.14 11.81
N PHE A 114 -1.94 -5.03 11.35
CA PHE A 114 -3.16 -4.46 11.94
C PHE A 114 -4.33 -5.44 11.89
N ILE A 115 -4.50 -6.19 10.79
CA ILE A 115 -5.57 -7.19 10.71
C ILE A 115 -5.33 -8.31 11.72
N TYR A 116 -4.10 -8.79 11.91
CA TYR A 116 -3.80 -9.80 12.93
C TYR A 116 -4.05 -9.28 14.35
N ASP A 117 -3.70 -8.03 14.64
CA ASP A 117 -4.02 -7.41 15.92
C ASP A 117 -5.54 -7.32 16.14
N LYS A 118 -6.31 -6.93 15.11
CA LYS A 118 -7.79 -6.92 15.14
C LYS A 118 -8.37 -8.31 15.43
N LEU A 119 -7.69 -9.37 14.99
CA LEU A 119 -8.02 -10.77 15.27
C LEU A 119 -7.52 -11.26 16.64
N ASN A 120 -6.92 -10.40 17.46
CA ASN A 120 -6.26 -10.74 18.73
C ASN A 120 -5.14 -11.78 18.57
N LEU A 121 -4.36 -11.68 17.48
CA LEU A 121 -3.22 -12.55 17.16
C LEU A 121 -1.90 -11.74 17.12
N PRO A 122 -1.45 -11.17 18.25
CA PRO A 122 -0.32 -10.23 18.28
C PRO A 122 1.01 -10.85 17.85
N ASP A 123 1.23 -12.15 18.10
CA ASP A 123 2.44 -12.85 17.63
C ASP A 123 2.51 -12.88 16.11
N SER A 124 1.37 -13.10 15.45
CA SER A 124 1.29 -13.05 13.99
C SER A 124 1.49 -11.62 13.50
N ALA A 125 0.92 -10.62 14.17
CA ALA A 125 1.12 -9.22 13.81
C ALA A 125 2.58 -8.80 13.89
N ASN A 126 3.28 -9.19 14.97
CA ASN A 126 4.70 -8.89 15.18
C ASN A 126 5.57 -9.40 14.03
N ILE A 127 5.29 -10.58 13.48
CA ILE A 127 6.01 -11.10 12.30
C ILE A 127 5.95 -10.12 11.12
N TYR A 128 4.80 -9.48 10.86
CA TYR A 128 4.67 -8.55 9.73
C TYR A 128 5.24 -7.17 10.03
N TYR A 129 5.10 -6.67 11.26
CA TYR A 129 5.77 -5.43 11.66
C TYR A 129 7.30 -5.56 11.60
N THR A 130 7.86 -6.69 12.03
CA THR A 130 9.30 -6.94 11.88
C THR A 130 9.72 -6.96 10.41
N LYS A 131 8.91 -7.53 9.50
CA LYS A 131 9.21 -7.48 8.06
C LYS A 131 9.16 -6.06 7.51
N ALA A 132 8.20 -5.24 7.95
CA ALA A 132 8.13 -3.83 7.56
C ALA A 132 9.36 -3.06 8.04
N LEU A 133 9.73 -3.24 9.31
CA LEU A 133 10.90 -2.62 9.93
C LEU A 133 12.18 -2.91 9.14
N VAL A 134 12.42 -4.16 8.74
CA VAL A 134 13.58 -4.55 7.93
C VAL A 134 13.63 -3.78 6.60
N ILE A 135 12.49 -3.53 5.95
CA ILE A 135 12.44 -2.76 4.70
C ILE A 135 12.75 -1.28 4.98
N HIS A 136 12.19 -0.69 6.04
CA HIS A 136 12.46 0.71 6.40
C HIS A 136 13.92 0.92 6.81
N GLU A 137 14.51 0.01 7.58
CA GLU A 137 15.93 0.03 7.92
C GLU A 137 16.82 -0.08 6.68
N LYS A 138 16.47 -0.97 5.76
CA LYS A 138 17.17 -1.08 4.48
C LYS A 138 17.13 0.24 3.71
N ARG A 139 15.94 0.87 3.58
CA ARG A 139 15.77 2.18 2.92
C ARG A 139 16.65 3.27 3.56
N ILE A 140 16.77 3.28 4.89
CA ILE A 140 17.66 4.22 5.62
C ILE A 140 19.13 3.92 5.31
N SER A 141 19.53 2.65 5.35
CA SER A 141 20.92 2.22 5.18
C SER A 141 21.44 2.37 3.74
N ASP A 142 20.57 2.21 2.75
CA ASP A 142 20.93 2.28 1.33
C ASP A 142 21.34 3.71 0.92
N GLY A 143 21.08 4.73 1.76
CA GLY A 143 21.68 6.08 1.70
C GLY A 143 21.39 6.91 0.44
N ASN A 144 20.73 6.32 -0.56
CA ASN A 144 20.46 6.90 -1.88
C ASN A 144 19.13 7.67 -1.95
N SER A 145 18.43 7.81 -0.82
CA SER A 145 17.16 8.51 -0.75
C SER A 145 17.35 10.01 -0.57
N ASP A 146 16.60 10.81 -1.35
CA ASP A 146 16.30 12.21 -1.07
C ASP A 146 16.13 12.44 0.45
N LYS A 147 16.65 13.56 0.99
CA LYS A 147 16.54 13.92 2.42
C LYS A 147 15.10 13.82 2.94
N ILE A 148 14.11 14.08 2.09
CA ILE A 148 12.68 13.92 2.42
C ILE A 148 12.32 12.44 2.62
N LEU A 149 12.73 11.58 1.70
CA LEU A 149 12.47 10.14 1.76
C LEU A 149 13.22 9.46 2.91
N LEU A 150 14.44 9.92 3.21
CA LEU A 150 15.20 9.46 4.38
C LEU A 150 14.48 9.83 5.68
N LYS A 151 14.00 11.08 5.81
CA LYS A 151 13.20 11.51 6.97
C LYS A 151 11.94 10.66 7.12
N SER A 152 11.20 10.47 6.02
CA SER A 152 9.99 9.62 6.03
C SER A 152 10.31 8.22 6.54
N SER A 153 11.38 7.59 6.01
CA SER A 153 11.75 6.23 6.42
C SER A 153 12.15 6.13 7.89
N LYS A 154 12.78 7.17 8.46
CA LYS A 154 13.09 7.22 9.90
C LYS A 154 11.84 7.41 10.77
N VAL A 155 10.86 8.18 10.31
CA VAL A 155 9.55 8.31 10.97
C VAL A 155 8.80 6.99 10.91
N ASP A 156 8.78 6.32 9.77
CA ASP A 156 8.15 5.02 9.60
C ASP A 156 8.79 3.95 10.49
N LYS A 157 10.13 3.91 10.56
CA LYS A 157 10.87 3.05 11.50
C LYS A 157 10.44 3.28 12.94
N ALA A 158 10.32 4.53 13.37
CA ALA A 158 9.88 4.86 14.72
C ALA A 158 8.48 4.27 14.98
N PHE A 159 7.56 4.41 14.01
CA PHE A 159 6.23 3.83 14.08
C PHE A 159 6.22 2.29 14.10
N ASP A 160 7.10 1.61 13.35
CA ASP A 160 7.23 0.16 13.39
C ASP A 160 7.74 -0.34 14.75
N VAL A 161 8.80 0.29 15.27
CA VAL A 161 9.37 -0.01 16.59
C VAL A 161 8.31 0.16 17.68
N PHE A 162 7.45 1.17 17.53
CA PHE A 162 6.34 1.42 18.43
C PHE A 162 5.26 0.35 18.42
N LEU A 163 4.95 -0.22 17.25
CA LEU A 163 4.02 -1.33 17.13
C LEU A 163 4.61 -2.62 17.75
N LEU A 164 5.93 -2.83 17.65
CA LEU A 164 6.64 -4.01 18.14
C LEU A 164 6.93 -3.97 19.64
N ASP A 165 7.68 -2.96 20.08
CA ASP A 165 8.33 -2.91 21.40
C ASP A 165 7.66 -1.89 22.35
N GLY A 166 6.59 -1.26 21.86
CA GLY A 166 5.80 -0.29 22.61
C GLY A 166 6.54 1.02 22.87
N LYS A 167 6.02 1.77 23.85
CA LYS A 167 6.39 3.17 24.09
C LYS A 167 7.89 3.39 24.37
N SER A 168 8.53 2.46 25.09
CA SER A 168 9.92 2.65 25.56
C SER A 168 10.96 2.65 24.44
N ALA A 169 10.75 1.84 23.39
CA ALA A 169 11.63 1.79 22.24
C ALA A 169 11.37 2.98 21.31
N LEU A 170 10.10 3.39 21.16
CA LEU A 170 9.76 4.61 20.41
C LEU A 170 10.38 5.87 21.03
N GLU A 171 10.39 6.01 22.35
CA GLU A 171 11.01 7.17 23.01
C GLU A 171 12.51 7.31 22.67
N LYS A 172 13.21 6.20 22.38
CA LYS A 172 14.61 6.23 21.93
C LYS A 172 14.72 6.76 20.51
N GLU A 173 13.89 6.26 19.59
CA GLU A 173 13.88 6.70 18.20
C GLU A 173 13.42 8.17 18.07
N LEU A 174 12.43 8.60 18.86
CA LEU A 174 11.98 10.00 18.88
C LEU A 174 13.07 10.95 19.36
N LYS A 175 13.88 10.56 20.36
CA LYS A 175 15.03 11.38 20.78
C LYS A 175 16.03 11.57 19.65
N ILE A 176 16.21 10.58 18.78
CA ILE A 176 17.06 10.70 17.59
C ILE A 176 16.41 11.65 16.58
N LEU A 177 15.12 11.45 16.27
CA LEU A 177 14.37 12.30 15.34
C LEU A 177 14.36 13.77 15.77
N HIS A 178 14.12 14.08 17.05
CA HIS A 178 14.13 15.46 17.56
C HIS A 178 15.51 16.12 17.48
N ARG A 179 16.60 15.35 17.61
CA ARG A 179 17.96 15.88 17.42
C ARG A 179 18.26 16.20 15.96
N GLU A 180 17.75 15.39 15.04
CA GLU A 180 17.99 15.56 13.61
C GLU A 180 17.04 16.58 12.94
N TYR A 181 15.82 16.71 13.47
CA TYR A 181 14.70 17.45 12.86
C TYR A 181 13.98 18.34 13.87
N SER A 182 14.74 19.12 14.66
CA SER A 182 14.31 19.82 15.88
C SER A 182 13.13 20.81 15.75
N ASN A 183 12.73 21.17 14.52
CA ASN A 183 11.61 22.07 14.24
C ASN A 183 10.63 21.48 13.20
N ASP A 184 10.68 20.17 12.96
CA ASP A 184 9.82 19.54 11.96
C ASP A 184 8.41 19.28 12.53
N PRO A 185 7.35 19.81 11.92
CA PRO A 185 6.00 19.69 12.45
C PRO A 185 5.50 18.23 12.47
N VAL A 186 6.01 17.37 11.58
CA VAL A 186 5.64 15.95 11.59
C VAL A 186 6.23 15.27 12.82
N VAL A 187 7.51 15.53 13.12
CA VAL A 187 8.20 14.96 14.28
C VAL A 187 7.58 15.46 15.59
N ALA A 188 7.23 16.74 15.68
CA ALA A 188 6.51 17.29 16.82
C ALA A 188 5.14 16.66 17.03
N ASN A 189 4.40 16.35 15.95
CA ASN A 189 3.08 15.73 16.05
C ASN A 189 3.15 14.29 16.56
N LEU A 190 4.25 13.56 16.30
CA LEU A 190 4.44 12.19 16.78
C LEU A 190 4.34 12.11 18.31
N ASP A 191 4.90 13.08 19.05
CA ASP A 191 4.86 13.09 20.52
C ASP A 191 3.44 12.96 21.09
N SER A 192 2.46 13.61 20.43
CA SER A 192 1.06 13.56 20.82
C SER A 192 0.45 12.16 20.60
N ILE A 193 0.81 11.51 19.49
CA ILE A 193 0.36 10.16 19.13
C ILE A 193 0.93 9.15 20.13
N VAL A 194 2.20 9.32 20.54
CA VAL A 194 2.87 8.45 21.51
C VAL A 194 2.27 8.55 22.90
N LYS A 195 1.94 9.78 23.32
CA LYS A 195 1.54 10.06 24.70
C LYS A 195 0.33 9.22 25.13
N ASN A 196 -0.63 9.04 24.22
CA ASN A 196 -1.89 8.34 24.46
C ASN A 196 -1.96 6.97 23.77
N PHE A 197 -0.82 6.38 23.44
CA PHE A 197 -0.81 5.17 22.65
C PHE A 197 -1.38 3.97 23.38
N ASN A 198 -2.29 3.29 22.69
CA ASN A 198 -2.66 1.93 22.96
C ASN A 198 -2.72 1.21 21.62
N ARG A 199 -1.90 0.18 21.42
CA ARG A 199 -1.81 -0.59 20.16
C ARG A 199 -3.18 -1.06 19.70
N MET A 200 -3.96 -1.64 20.60
CA MET A 200 -5.30 -2.16 20.28
C MET A 200 -6.29 -1.04 19.96
N SER A 201 -6.28 0.07 20.71
CA SER A 201 -7.13 1.23 20.41
C SER A 201 -6.77 1.87 19.07
N TYR A 202 -5.49 1.99 18.76
CA TYR A 202 -5.01 2.51 17.48
C TYR A 202 -5.47 1.61 16.32
N VAL A 203 -5.22 0.30 16.42
CA VAL A 203 -5.65 -0.68 15.41
C VAL A 203 -7.17 -0.65 15.22
N ASN A 204 -7.94 -0.54 16.30
CA ASN A 204 -9.41 -0.46 16.21
C ASN A 204 -9.93 0.82 15.55
N ASN A 205 -9.16 1.90 15.60
CA ASN A 205 -9.50 3.14 14.89
C ASN A 205 -9.16 3.07 13.40
N VAL A 206 -8.11 2.33 13.04
CA VAL A 206 -7.65 2.18 11.65
C VAL A 206 -8.47 1.11 10.91
N ILE A 207 -8.64 -0.06 11.52
CA ILE A 207 -9.43 -1.17 10.97
C ILE A 207 -10.83 -1.11 11.59
N LYS A 208 -11.81 -0.64 10.82
CA LYS A 208 -13.22 -0.57 11.23
C LYS A 208 -13.84 -1.97 11.35
#